data_AF-A0A4Q5Z6D2-F1
#
_entry.id   AF-A0A4Q5Z6D2-F1
#
_cell.length_a   1.000
_cell.length_b   1.000
_cell.length_c   1.000
_cell.angle_alpha   90.00
_cell.angle_beta   90.00
_cell.angle_gamma   90.00
#
_symmetry.space_group_name_H-M   'P 1'
#
loop_
_entity.id
_entity.type
_entity.pdbx_description
1 polymer ?
#
loop_
_entity_poly.entity_id
_entity_poly.type
_entity_poly.pdbx_seq_one_letter_code
_entity_poly.pdbx_strand_id
1 'polypeptide(L)'
;MSGDERKYLQLNDIEAYKISFHLSNYVWDAMHSLDSFAKRTLGAQFVNAVDSISANIAEGFGRYYKKDKINFYRYAYGSKKECMDW
;
A
#
# COMPACT_ATOMS: atom_id res chain seq x y z
N MET A 1 30.11 -18.98 21.92
CA MET A 1 29.54 -17.63 21.72
C MET A 1 28.61 -17.69 20.53
N SER A 2 27.30 -17.84 20.76
CA SER A 2 26.31 -17.65 19.69
C SER A 2 26.26 -16.14 19.42
N GLY A 3 26.76 -15.71 18.26
CA GLY A 3 26.58 -14.34 17.82
C GLY A 3 25.09 -14.08 17.67
N ASP A 4 24.57 -13.12 18.44
CA ASP A 4 23.20 -12.66 18.32
C ASP A 4 23.06 -12.00 16.93
N GLU A 5 22.45 -12.71 15.97
CA GLU A 5 22.18 -12.17 14.65
C GLU A 5 21.21 -11.00 14.80
N ARG A 6 21.68 -9.79 14.51
CA ARG A 6 20.81 -8.61 14.47
C ARG A 6 19.75 -8.82 13.39
N LYS A 7 18.53 -9.11 13.83
CA LYS A 7 17.38 -9.19 12.94
C LYS A 7 16.92 -7.77 12.61
N TYR A 8 17.22 -7.34 11.39
CA TYR A 8 16.69 -6.09 10.85
C TYR A 8 15.23 -6.29 10.43
N LEU A 9 14.40 -5.31 10.75
CA LEU A 9 13.01 -5.25 10.28
C LEU A 9 13.00 -5.37 8.75
N GLN A 10 12.10 -6.19 8.22
CA GLN A 10 11.83 -6.37 6.80
C GLN A 10 10.49 -5.74 6.44
N LEU A 11 10.26 -5.44 5.16
CA LEU A 11 8.99 -4.87 4.71
C LEU A 11 7.79 -5.77 5.06
N ASN A 12 7.96 -7.09 4.96
CA ASN A 12 6.94 -8.08 5.31
C ASN A 12 6.68 -8.20 6.83
N ASP A 13 7.51 -7.58 7.67
CA ASP A 13 7.22 -7.43 9.10
C ASP A 13 6.23 -6.28 9.37
N ILE A 14 6.02 -5.37 8.39
CA ILE A 14 5.08 -4.26 8.51
C ILE A 14 3.67 -4.77 8.24
N GLU A 15 2.85 -4.86 9.29
CA GLU A 15 1.47 -5.34 9.19
C GLU A 15 0.61 -4.48 8.25
N ALA A 16 0.74 -3.15 8.33
CA ALA A 16 0.03 -2.23 7.44
C ALA A 16 0.35 -2.46 5.96
N TYR A 17 1.60 -2.84 5.63
CA TYR A 17 1.99 -3.20 4.27
C TYR A 17 1.27 -4.47 3.82
N LYS A 18 1.32 -5.54 4.63
CA LYS A 18 0.64 -6.81 4.28
C LYS A 18 -0.85 -6.63 4.08
N ILE A 19 -1.52 -5.93 4.99
CA ILE A 19 -2.97 -5.69 4.92
C ILE A 19 -3.31 -4.91 3.64
N SER A 20 -2.61 -3.81 3.38
CA SER A 20 -2.88 -3.00 2.18
C SER A 20 -2.53 -3.72 0.89
N PHE A 21 -1.47 -4.53 0.86
CA PHE A 21 -1.12 -5.35 -0.29
C PHE A 21 -2.17 -6.44 -0.58
N HIS A 22 -2.70 -7.10 0.45
CA HIS A 22 -3.79 -8.05 0.27
C HIS A 22 -5.09 -7.35 -0.17
N LEU A 23 -5.36 -6.16 0.37
CA LEU A 23 -6.50 -5.33 -0.07
C LEU A 23 -6.38 -4.96 -1.56
N SER A 24 -5.19 -4.58 -2.03
CA SER A 24 -4.92 -4.33 -3.45
C SER A 24 -5.30 -5.50 -4.34
N ASN A 25 -4.84 -6.71 -4.01
CA ASN A 25 -5.16 -7.91 -4.79
C ASN A 25 -6.67 -8.20 -4.80
N TYR A 26 -7.32 -8.07 -3.64
CA TYR A 26 -8.77 -8.25 -3.53
C TYR A 26 -9.55 -7.24 -4.40
N VAL A 27 -9.17 -5.95 -4.34
CA VAL A 27 -9.84 -4.89 -5.10
C VAL A 27 -9.58 -5.06 -6.59
N TRP A 28 -8.37 -5.44 -6.99
CA TRP A 28 -8.03 -5.75 -8.38
C TRP A 28 -8.98 -6.80 -8.96
N ASP A 29 -9.14 -7.92 -8.26
CA ASP A 29 -10.03 -9.01 -8.68
C ASP A 29 -11.50 -8.56 -8.74
N ALA A 30 -11.96 -7.80 -7.75
CA ALA A 30 -13.31 -7.26 -7.73
C ALA A 30 -13.58 -6.33 -8.94
N MET A 31 -12.66 -5.39 -9.20
CA MET A 31 -12.78 -4.42 -10.30
C MET A 31 -12.59 -5.06 -11.68
N HIS A 32 -11.90 -6.20 -11.77
CA HIS A 32 -11.73 -6.93 -13.03
C HIS A 32 -13.07 -7.42 -13.60
N SER A 33 -14.07 -7.65 -12.75
CA SER A 33 -15.40 -8.13 -13.17
C SER A 33 -16.29 -7.05 -13.79
N LEU A 34 -15.93 -5.77 -13.65
CA LEU A 34 -16.73 -4.65 -14.17
C LEU A 34 -16.74 -4.60 -15.70
N ASP A 35 -17.83 -4.05 -16.25
CA ASP A 35 -17.93 -3.73 -17.67
C ASP A 35 -16.90 -2.67 -18.09
N SER A 36 -16.64 -2.58 -19.40
CA SER A 36 -15.59 -1.72 -19.94
C SER A 36 -15.75 -0.24 -19.59
N PHE A 37 -16.97 0.28 -19.42
CA PHE A 37 -17.17 1.68 -19.06
C PHE A 37 -16.86 1.92 -17.58
N ALA A 38 -17.45 1.12 -16.68
CA ALA A 38 -17.21 1.23 -15.24
C ALA A 38 -15.75 0.95 -14.87
N LYS A 39 -15.13 -0.06 -15.51
CA LYS A 39 -13.71 -0.42 -15.31
C LYS A 39 -12.76 0.72 -15.66
N ARG A 40 -12.96 1.39 -16.79
CA ARG A 40 -12.07 2.49 -17.22
C ARG A 40 -12.28 3.79 -16.44
N THR A 41 -13.44 3.98 -15.86
CA THR A 41 -13.79 5.21 -15.14
C THR A 41 -13.51 5.05 -13.65
N LEU A 42 -14.43 4.41 -12.93
CA LEU A 42 -14.36 4.21 -11.49
C LEU A 42 -13.33 3.14 -11.11
N GLY A 43 -13.34 2.00 -11.81
CA GLY A 43 -12.50 0.85 -11.46
C GLY A 43 -11.01 1.18 -11.46
N ALA A 44 -10.52 1.82 -12.52
CA ALA A 44 -9.13 2.22 -12.64
C ALA A 44 -8.70 3.24 -11.56
N GLN A 45 -9.56 4.23 -11.25
CA GLN A 45 -9.27 5.22 -10.21
C GLN A 45 -9.22 4.57 -8.82
N PHE A 46 -10.19 3.70 -8.52
CA PHE A 46 -10.27 3.01 -7.25
C PHE A 46 -9.10 2.04 -7.03
N VAL A 47 -8.73 1.25 -8.05
CA VAL A 47 -7.55 0.38 -8.02
C VAL A 47 -6.29 1.19 -7.74
N ASN A 48 -6.06 2.29 -8.47
CA ASN A 48 -4.88 3.13 -8.28
C ASN A 48 -4.81 3.71 -6.86
N ALA A 49 -5.94 4.17 -6.31
CA ALA A 49 -6.01 4.70 -4.96
C ALA A 49 -5.65 3.61 -3.93
N VAL A 50 -6.20 2.40 -4.05
CA VAL A 50 -5.93 1.29 -3.13
C VAL A 50 -4.47 0.82 -3.23
N ASP A 51 -3.96 0.64 -4.45
CA ASP A 51 -2.58 0.22 -4.71
C ASP A 51 -1.54 1.18 -4.16
N SER A 52 -1.83 2.47 -4.23
CA SER A 52 -0.94 3.51 -3.72
C SER A 52 -0.73 3.42 -2.19
N ILE A 53 -1.63 2.79 -1.42
CA ILE A 53 -1.45 2.61 0.02
C ILE A 53 -0.23 1.71 0.29
N SER A 54 -0.21 0.51 -0.30
CA SER A 54 0.87 -0.46 -0.07
C SER A 54 2.18 0.00 -0.72
N ALA A 55 2.10 0.65 -1.89
CA ALA A 55 3.25 1.24 -2.58
C ALA A 55 3.93 2.32 -1.74
N ASN A 56 3.16 3.26 -1.17
CA ASN A 56 3.73 4.31 -0.31
C ASN A 56 4.35 3.74 0.97
N ILE A 57 3.78 2.67 1.56
CA ILE A 57 4.39 2.01 2.72
C ILE A 57 5.73 1.35 2.33
N ALA A 58 5.77 0.65 1.20
CA ALA A 58 6.99 0.02 0.69
C ALA A 58 8.09 1.04 0.38
N GLU A 59 7.72 2.14 -0.29
CA GLU A 59 8.65 3.21 -0.62
C GLU A 59 9.17 3.92 0.64
N GLY A 60 8.28 4.24 1.58
CA GLY A 60 8.63 4.83 2.86
C GLY A 60 9.54 3.93 3.69
N PHE A 61 9.31 2.61 3.68
CA PHE A 61 10.15 1.63 4.36
C PHE A 61 11.59 1.67 3.83
N GLY A 62 11.75 1.77 2.51
CA GLY A 62 13.04 1.81 1.82
C GLY A 62 13.83 3.12 1.96
N ARG A 63 13.22 4.21 2.47
CA ARG A 63 13.95 5.48 2.64
C ARG A 63 15.03 5.39 3.73
N TYR A 64 16.09 6.17 3.59
CA TYR A 64 17.18 6.19 4.57
C TYR A 64 16.83 7.02 5.81
N TYR A 65 16.29 8.23 5.62
CA TYR A 65 16.03 9.17 6.70
C TYR A 65 14.61 9.04 7.27
N LYS A 66 14.49 9.11 8.60
CA LYS A 66 13.21 9.01 9.32
C LYS A 66 12.16 10.02 8.85
N LYS A 67 12.56 11.27 8.57
CA LYS A 67 11.63 12.32 8.10
C LYS A 67 11.01 11.96 6.75
N ASP A 68 11.79 11.36 5.85
CA ASP A 68 11.32 10.94 4.53
C ASP A 68 10.32 9.78 4.66
N LYS A 69 10.62 8.77 5.50
CA LYS A 69 9.69 7.67 5.81
C LYS A 69 8.31 8.18 6.23
N ILE A 70 8.29 9.17 7.14
CA ILE A 70 7.06 9.74 7.69
C ILE A 70 6.23 10.41 6.59
N ASN A 71 6.85 11.06 5.61
CA ASN A 71 6.12 11.68 4.51
C ASN A 71 5.41 10.64 3.65
N PHE A 72 6.10 9.55 3.28
CA PHE A 72 5.48 8.43 2.56
C PHE A 72 4.35 7.76 3.34
N TYR A 73 4.51 7.57 4.65
CA TYR A 73 3.45 6.99 5.47
C TYR A 73 2.22 7.92 5.59
N ARG A 74 2.41 9.25 5.50
CA ARG A 74 1.29 10.20 5.41
C ARG A 74 0.59 10.13 4.04
N TYR A 75 1.33 9.92 2.95
CA TYR A 75 0.73 9.68 1.64
C TYR A 75 -0.09 8.39 1.60
N ALA A 76 0.40 7.31 2.20
CA ALA A 76 -0.38 6.08 2.37
C ALA A 76 -1.68 6.33 3.15
N TYR A 77 -1.63 7.13 4.23
CA TYR A 77 -2.81 7.51 5.00
C TYR A 77 -3.79 8.37 4.21
N GLY A 78 -3.29 9.31 3.39
CA GLY A 78 -4.10 10.12 2.47
C GLY A 78 -4.82 9.25 1.44
N SER A 79 -4.10 8.32 0.82
CA SER A 79 -4.65 7.37 -0.16
C SER A 79 -5.74 6.48 0.45
N LYS A 80 -5.54 6.04 1.70
CA LYS A 80 -6.55 5.30 2.47
C LYS A 80 -7.82 6.14 2.72
N LYS A 81 -7.67 7.45 2.96
CA LYS A 81 -8.81 8.36 3.13
C LYS A 81 -9.58 8.54 1.83
N GLU A 82 -8.87 8.72 0.72
CA GLU A 82 -9.46 8.79 -0.61
C GLU A 82 -10.27 7.53 -0.91
N CYS A 83 -9.70 6.34 -0.70
CA CYS A 83 -10.41 5.06 -0.90
C CYS A 83 -11.72 4.92 -0.11
N MET A 84 -11.87 5.59 1.04
CA MET A 84 -13.10 5.54 1.85
C MET A 84 -14.14 6.58 1.44
N ASP A 85 -13.80 7.51 0.56
CA ASP A 85 -14.72 8.50 0.00
C ASP A 85 -15.47 7.96 -1.23
N TRP A 86 -14.91 6.95 -1.91
CA TRP A 86 -15.48 6.28 -3.08
C TRP A 86 -16.57 5.26 -2.73
#